data_AF-A0A3N9MTK1-F1
#
_entry.id   AF-A0A3N9MTK1-F1
#
_cell.length_a   1.000
_cell.length_b   1.000
_cell.length_c   1.000
_cell.angle_alpha   90.00
_cell.angle_beta   90.00
_cell.angle_gamma   90.00
#
_symmetry.space_group_name_H-M   'P 1'
#
loop_
_entity.id
_entity.type
_entity.pdbx_description
1 polymer ?
#
loop_
_entity_poly.entity_id
_entity_poly.type
_entity_poly.pdbx_seq_one_letter_code
_entity_poly.pdbx_strand_id
1 'polypeptide(L)'
;MILRNPDLKKYLAVHLKNDLKDFLSASPEPTAIRINPLRTSFEDQINRLKSWKIDFSKIPFSDHGLIVNHDRMPLSQTLDFFRGFFHYQGISSQLRRLFLIRYREKPFLIWPLRRVPNPRRWRP
;
A
#
# COMPACT_ATOMS: atom_id res chain seq x y z
N MET A 1 -20.76 2.94 1.81
CA MET A 1 -20.82 3.30 0.37
C MET A 1 -22.19 2.91 -0.21
N ILE A 2 -22.92 3.79 -0.91
CA ILE A 2 -24.22 3.42 -1.53
C ILE A 2 -23.98 2.90 -2.95
N LEU A 3 -24.10 1.59 -3.15
CA LEU A 3 -24.03 0.96 -4.48
C LEU A 3 -25.35 1.16 -5.23
N ARG A 4 -25.37 2.13 -6.15
CA ARG A 4 -26.52 2.37 -7.05
C ARG A 4 -26.55 1.43 -8.26
N ASN A 5 -25.43 0.78 -8.59
CA ASN A 5 -25.31 -0.10 -9.74
C ASN A 5 -25.65 -1.56 -9.35
N PRO A 6 -26.72 -2.17 -9.91
CA PRO A 6 -27.16 -3.51 -9.55
C PRO A 6 -26.18 -4.61 -10.02
N ASP A 7 -25.53 -4.44 -11.17
CA ASP A 7 -24.57 -5.41 -11.71
C ASP A 7 -23.31 -5.48 -10.85
N LEU A 8 -22.82 -4.32 -10.38
CA LEU A 8 -21.70 -4.25 -9.47
C LEU A 8 -22.02 -4.93 -8.12
N LYS A 9 -23.25 -4.76 -7.62
CA LYS A 9 -23.71 -5.42 -6.39
C LYS A 9 -23.73 -6.95 -6.56
N LYS A 10 -24.23 -7.46 -7.69
CA LYS A 10 -24.23 -8.88 -8.01
C LYS A 10 -22.81 -9.44 -8.13
N TYR A 11 -21.93 -8.72 -8.84
CA TYR A 11 -20.52 -9.09 -9.00
C TYR A 11 -19.82 -9.20 -7.63
N LEU A 12 -19.97 -8.20 -6.77
CA LEU A 12 -19.35 -8.19 -5.43
C LEU A 12 -19.92 -9.28 -4.53
N ALA A 13 -21.24 -9.57 -4.61
CA ALA A 13 -21.84 -10.64 -3.83
C ALA A 13 -21.27 -12.03 -4.17
N VAL A 14 -20.98 -12.28 -5.44
CA VAL A 14 -20.36 -13.54 -5.89
C VAL A 14 -18.93 -13.70 -5.35
N HIS A 15 -18.15 -12.63 -5.34
CA HIS A 15 -16.72 -12.69 -5.01
C HIS A 15 -16.45 -12.57 -3.50
N LEU A 16 -17.16 -11.68 -2.80
CA LEU A 16 -16.92 -11.40 -1.39
C LEU A 16 -17.75 -12.29 -0.46
N LYS A 17 -18.88 -12.83 -0.94
CA LYS A 17 -19.76 -13.74 -0.18
C LYS A 17 -20.10 -13.17 1.21
N ASN A 18 -19.51 -13.74 2.27
CA ASN A 18 -19.74 -13.36 3.65
C ASN A 18 -19.14 -11.99 4.00
N ASP A 19 -18.09 -11.57 3.30
CA ASP A 19 -17.37 -10.32 3.56
C ASP A 19 -18.04 -9.11 2.88
N LEU A 20 -19.11 -9.35 2.11
CA LEU A 20 -19.80 -8.27 1.39
C LEU A 20 -20.30 -7.19 2.34
N LYS A 21 -20.87 -7.58 3.47
CA LYS A 21 -21.41 -6.62 4.45
C LYS A 21 -20.29 -5.71 4.99
N ASP A 22 -19.17 -6.32 5.37
CA ASP A 22 -18.05 -5.61 5.95
C ASP A 22 -17.40 -4.67 4.92
N PHE A 23 -17.21 -5.14 3.69
CA PHE A 23 -16.71 -4.33 2.59
C PHE A 23 -17.57 -3.09 2.31
N LEU A 24 -18.90 -3.23 2.33
CA LEU A 24 -19.82 -2.11 2.08
C LEU A 24 -19.86 -1.09 3.22
N SER A 25 -19.62 -1.56 4.44
CA SER A 25 -19.52 -0.74 5.66
C SER A 25 -18.13 -0.16 5.89
N ALA A 26 -17.11 -0.62 5.16
CA ALA A 26 -15.74 -0.17 5.35
C ALA A 26 -15.61 1.33 5.08
N SER A 27 -14.87 2.00 5.97
CA SER A 27 -14.46 3.37 5.77
C SER A 27 -13.49 3.48 4.58
N PRO A 28 -13.48 4.60 3.86
CA PRO A 28 -12.44 4.89 2.88
C PRO A 28 -11.05 4.75 3.48
N GLU A 29 -10.09 4.33 2.66
CA GLU A 29 -8.69 4.27 3.06
C GLU A 29 -8.25 5.67 3.56
N PRO A 30 -7.64 5.77 4.76
CA PRO A 30 -7.25 7.06 5.29
C PRO A 30 -6.11 7.65 4.44
N THR A 31 -6.03 8.98 4.45
CA THR A 31 -4.96 9.70 3.77
C THR A 31 -3.62 9.28 4.32
N ALA A 32 -2.70 8.87 3.45
CA ALA A 32 -1.37 8.46 3.83
C ALA A 32 -0.31 9.10 2.94
N ILE A 33 0.83 9.38 3.54
CA ILE A 33 2.02 9.86 2.85
C ILE A 33 3.17 8.88 3.07
N ARG A 34 4.15 8.94 2.18
CA ARG A 34 5.42 8.26 2.35
C ARG A 34 6.55 9.27 2.24
N ILE A 35 7.42 9.28 3.24
CA ILE A 35 8.64 10.10 3.23
C ILE A 35 9.65 9.47 2.26
N ASN A 36 10.35 10.32 1.52
CA ASN A 36 11.38 9.93 0.57
C ASN A 36 12.76 9.98 1.24
N PRO A 37 13.32 8.83 1.68
CA PRO A 37 14.59 8.80 2.39
C PRO A 37 15.78 9.22 1.52
N LEU A 38 15.63 9.32 0.19
CA LEU A 38 16.69 9.78 -0.70
C LEU A 38 16.84 11.31 -0.72
N ARG A 39 15.84 12.04 -0.20
CA ARG A 39 15.80 13.51 -0.28
C ARG A 39 15.82 14.18 1.09
N THR A 40 15.43 13.47 2.13
CA THR A 40 15.29 14.02 3.49
C THR A 40 15.33 12.88 4.52
N SER A 41 15.66 13.20 5.77
CA SER A 41 15.58 12.23 6.86
C SER A 41 14.14 12.09 7.35
N PHE A 42 13.81 10.94 7.94
CA PHE A 42 12.50 10.73 8.54
C PHE A 42 12.27 11.68 9.72
N GLU A 43 13.28 11.88 10.58
CA GLU A 43 13.19 12.74 11.77
C GLU A 43 12.95 14.21 11.41
N ASP A 44 13.65 14.73 10.39
CA ASP A 44 13.45 16.13 9.95
C ASP A 44 12.02 16.36 9.46
N GLN A 45 11.47 15.40 8.72
CA GLN A 45 10.10 15.49 8.22
C GLN A 45 9.07 15.37 9.35
N ILE A 46 9.30 14.49 10.32
CA ILE A 46 8.46 14.39 11.51
C ILE A 46 8.45 15.72 12.27
N ASN A 47 9.60 16.35 12.44
CA ASN A 47 9.73 17.65 13.11
C ASN A 47 9.02 18.76 12.33
N ARG A 48 9.10 18.76 10.99
CA ARG A 48 8.35 19.69 10.14
C ARG A 48 6.84 19.49 10.23
N LEU A 49 6.36 18.26 10.11
CA LEU A 49 4.93 17.97 10.22
C LEU A 49 4.38 18.38 11.59
N LYS A 50 5.15 18.17 12.67
CA LYS A 50 4.81 18.65 14.01
C LYS A 50 4.78 20.18 14.10
N SER A 51 5.73 20.90 13.48
CA SER A 51 5.74 22.37 13.52
C SER A 51 4.55 22.97 12.76
N TRP A 52 4.05 22.28 11.74
CA TRP A 52 2.79 22.60 11.05
C TRP A 52 1.54 22.14 11.78
N LYS A 53 1.67 21.53 12.97
CA LYS A 53 0.56 21.00 13.77
C LYS A 53 -0.31 20.00 12.98
N ILE A 54 0.33 19.17 12.14
CA ILE A 54 -0.30 18.06 11.42
C ILE A 54 -0.37 16.87 12.36
N ASP A 55 -1.56 16.29 12.53
CA ASP A 55 -1.73 15.06 13.29
C ASP A 55 -1.50 13.85 12.38
N PHE A 56 -0.56 12.99 12.78
CA PHE A 56 -0.21 11.79 12.03
C PHE A 56 0.05 10.59 12.94
N SER A 57 -0.09 9.39 12.38
CA SER A 57 0.29 8.13 13.01
C SER A 57 1.20 7.31 12.09
N LYS A 58 2.11 6.52 12.65
CA LYS A 58 3.05 5.71 11.87
C LYS A 58 2.35 4.46 11.33
N ILE A 59 2.63 4.11 10.08
CA ILE A 59 2.18 2.83 9.50
C ILE A 59 3.06 1.71 10.09
N PRO A 60 2.49 0.68 10.74
CA PRO A 60 3.27 -0.32 11.49
C PRO A 60 4.31 -1.07 10.67
N PHE A 61 3.99 -1.32 9.40
CA PHE A 61 4.83 -2.10 8.51
C PHE A 61 5.72 -1.26 7.60
N SER A 62 5.62 0.07 7.62
CA SER A 62 6.42 0.94 6.75
C SER A 62 7.28 1.91 7.55
N ASP A 63 8.59 1.80 7.39
CA ASP A 63 9.55 2.65 8.12
C ASP A 63 9.37 4.14 7.84
N HIS A 64 8.91 4.49 6.63
CA HIS A 64 8.72 5.85 6.15
C HIS A 64 7.27 6.20 5.84
N GLY A 65 6.32 5.36 6.25
CA GLY A 65 4.89 5.55 5.98
C GLY A 65 4.18 6.22 7.15
N LEU A 66 3.36 7.22 6.84
CA LEU A 66 2.56 7.96 7.82
C LEU A 66 1.10 8.04 7.35
N ILE A 67 0.17 7.89 8.29
CA ILE A 67 -1.25 8.18 8.12
C ILE A 67 -1.48 9.60 8.61
N VAL A 68 -2.08 10.45 7.79
CA VAL A 68 -2.45 11.82 8.14
C VAL A 68 -3.87 11.78 8.70
N ASN A 69 -4.01 11.97 10.01
CA ASN A 69 -5.29 11.84 10.71
C ASN A 69 -6.15 13.09 10.49
N HIS A 70 -5.52 14.25 10.47
CA HIS A 70 -6.19 15.52 10.27
C HIS A 70 -5.32 16.46 9.45
N ASP A 71 -5.81 16.80 8.26
CA ASP A 71 -5.13 17.70 7.35
C ASP A 71 -5.68 19.13 7.53
N ARG A 72 -5.01 19.92 8.37
CA ARG A 72 -5.36 21.34 8.58
C ARG A 72 -4.89 22.23 7.43
N MET A 73 -3.93 21.74 6.63
CA MET A 73 -3.32 22.48 5.54
C MET A 73 -2.87 21.48 4.48
N PRO A 74 -3.45 21.54 3.26
CA PRO A 74 -3.20 20.53 2.23
C PRO A 74 -1.70 20.38 1.97
N LEU A 75 -1.14 19.23 2.35
CA LEU A 75 0.30 19.00 2.25
C LEU A 75 0.81 19.07 0.80
N SER A 76 -0.07 18.83 -0.18
CA SER A 76 0.21 19.01 -1.61
C SER A 76 0.62 20.43 -1.99
N GLN A 77 0.30 21.43 -1.16
CA GLN A 77 0.65 22.84 -1.39
C GLN A 77 1.94 23.27 -0.66
N THR A 78 2.61 22.33 0.03
CA THR A 78 3.87 22.63 0.72
C THR A 78 5.06 22.56 -0.22
N LEU A 79 6.09 23.37 0.04
CA LEU A 79 7.36 23.28 -0.68
C LEU A 79 7.99 21.88 -0.55
N ASP A 80 7.75 21.20 0.56
CA ASP A 80 8.29 19.86 0.82
C ASP A 80 7.71 18.82 -0.14
N PHE A 81 6.42 18.92 -0.43
CA PHE A 81 5.77 18.11 -1.45
C PHE A 81 6.37 18.38 -2.83
N PHE A 82 6.51 19.66 -3.23
CA PHE A 82 7.12 20.02 -4.52
C PHE A 82 8.59 19.63 -4.64
N ARG A 83 9.34 19.64 -3.52
CA ARG A 83 10.73 19.17 -3.44
C ARG A 83 10.84 17.64 -3.46
N GLY A 84 9.72 16.92 -3.37
CA GLY A 84 9.68 15.46 -3.36
C GLY A 84 10.22 14.85 -2.05
N PHE A 85 10.10 15.58 -0.94
CA PHE A 85 10.48 15.09 0.40
C PHE A 85 9.52 14.03 0.91
N PHE A 86 8.25 14.12 0.50
CA PHE A 86 7.25 13.08 0.67
C PHE A 86 6.25 13.13 -0.49
N HIS A 87 5.45 12.09 -0.62
CA HIS A 87 4.35 12.02 -1.60
C HIS A 87 3.13 11.33 -1.00
N TYR A 88 1.94 11.66 -1.50
CA TYR A 88 0.72 10.94 -1.15
C TYR A 88 0.79 9.51 -1.72
N GLN A 89 0.53 8.52 -0.88
CA GLN A 89 0.53 7.14 -1.27
C GLN A 89 -0.36 6.33 -0.32
N GLY A 90 -1.40 5.70 -0.87
CA GLY A 90 -2.27 4.80 -0.13
C GLY A 90 -1.48 3.74 0.64
N ILE A 91 -1.92 3.42 1.85
CA ILE A 91 -1.32 2.45 2.77
C ILE A 91 -1.05 1.12 2.04
N SER A 92 -2.05 0.65 1.29
CA SER A 92 -1.99 -0.57 0.48
C SER A 92 -0.85 -0.56 -0.55
N SER A 93 -0.59 0.59 -1.19
CA SER A 93 0.47 0.73 -2.17
C SER A 93 1.88 0.70 -1.55
N GLN A 94 2.00 1.00 -0.26
CA GLN A 94 3.28 0.95 0.46
C GLN A 94 3.71 -0.49 0.79
N LEU A 95 2.76 -1.44 0.87
CA LEU A 95 3.03 -2.87 1.09
C LEU A 95 3.89 -3.49 -0.01
N ARG A 96 3.74 -3.02 -1.26
CA ARG A 96 4.41 -3.62 -2.44
C ARG A 96 5.93 -3.66 -2.31
N ARG A 97 6.52 -2.67 -1.62
CA ARG A 97 7.97 -2.62 -1.39
C ARG A 97 8.44 -3.69 -0.39
N LEU A 98 7.64 -4.02 0.61
CA LEU A 98 7.95 -5.07 1.60
C LEU A 98 7.89 -6.45 0.99
N PHE A 99 6.89 -6.73 0.15
CA PHE A 99 6.80 -8.01 -0.54
C PHE A 99 8.05 -8.24 -1.40
N LEU A 100 8.46 -7.27 -2.21
CA LEU A 100 9.64 -7.41 -3.06
C LEU A 100 10.94 -7.67 -2.26
N ILE A 101 11.13 -6.97 -1.15
CA ILE A 101 12.32 -7.16 -0.28
C ILE A 101 12.27 -8.55 0.39
N ARG A 102 11.12 -8.96 0.91
CA ARG A 102 10.96 -10.26 1.58
C ARG A 102 11.12 -11.46 0.63
N TYR A 103 10.68 -11.34 -0.63
CA TYR A 103 10.95 -12.35 -1.66
C TYR A 103 12.43 -12.40 -2.07
N ARG A 104 13.15 -11.29 -1.97
CA ARG A 104 14.59 -11.22 -2.25
C ARG A 104 15.44 -11.85 -1.14
N GLU A 105 14.97 -11.79 0.11
CA GLU A 105 15.66 -12.39 1.27
C GLU A 105 15.33 -13.88 1.49
N LYS A 106 14.26 -14.40 0.88
CA LYS A 106 13.93 -15.84 0.88
C LYS A 106 13.62 -16.35 -0.53
N PRO A 107 14.64 -16.54 -1.38
CA PRO A 107 14.47 -17.30 -2.60
C PRO A 107 14.31 -18.78 -2.19
N PHE A 108 13.18 -19.39 -2.54
CA PHE A 108 12.90 -20.84 -2.44
C PHE A 108 12.63 -21.43 -1.03
N LEU A 109 11.38 -21.31 -0.60
CA LEU A 109 10.63 -22.52 -0.23
C LEU A 109 9.29 -22.48 -0.97
N ILE A 110 8.92 -23.60 -1.60
CA ILE A 110 7.66 -23.89 -2.30
C ILE A 110 7.66 -23.60 -3.82
N TRP A 111 8.23 -24.52 -4.60
CA TRP A 111 7.46 -25.36 -5.54
C TRP A 111 8.32 -26.56 -5.96
N PRO A 112 7.87 -27.82 -5.82
CA PRO A 112 8.56 -28.92 -6.46
C PRO A 112 8.29 -28.76 -7.95
N LEU A 113 9.33 -28.43 -8.73
CA LEU A 113 9.32 -28.59 -10.17
C LEU A 113 9.02 -30.08 -10.44
N ARG A 114 7.75 -30.41 -10.73
CA ARG A 114 7.42 -31.61 -11.51
C ARG A 114 8.28 -31.47 -12.78
N ARG A 115 9.32 -32.29 -12.88
CA ARG A 115 10.09 -32.42 -14.12
C ARG A 115 9.08 -32.76 -15.20
N VAL A 116 8.82 -31.82 -16.10
CA VAL A 116 8.17 -32.13 -17.37
C VAL A 116 9.07 -33.17 -18.05
N PRO A 117 8.59 -34.38 -18.38
CA PRO A 117 9.43 -35.35 -19.05
C PRO A 117 9.83 -34.78 -20.41
N ASN A 118 11.15 -34.78 -20.66
CA ASN A 118 11.74 -34.28 -21.89
C ASN A 118 11.23 -35.13 -23.08
N PRO A 119 10.52 -34.55 -24.06
CA PRO A 119 9.90 -35.31 -25.15
C PRO A 119 10.90 -35.82 -26.21
N ARG A 120 12.22 -35.67 -26.00
CA ARG A 120 13.26 -36.09 -26.96
C ARG A 120 13.81 -37.51 -26.75
N ARG A 121 13.11 -38.40 -26.05
CA ARG A 121 13.42 -39.85 -25.98
C ARG A 121 12.29 -40.69 -26.55
N TRP A 122 11.83 -40.38 -27.75
CA TRP A 122 11.03 -41.30 -28.56
C TRP A 122 11.38 -41.08 -30.03
N ARG A 123 12.33 -41.86 -30.53
CA ARG A 123 12.41 -42.30 -31.94
C ARG A 123 12.91 -43.75 -31.94
N PRO A 124 12.40 -44.55 -32.89
CA PRO A 124 12.13 -45.98 -32.74
C PRO A 124 13.37 -46.85 -32.64
#